data_AF-A0A932R6Q0-F1
#
_entry.id   AF-A0A932R6Q0-F1
#
_cell.length_a   1.000
_cell.length_b   1.000
_cell.length_c   1.000
_cell.angle_alpha   90.00
_cell.angle_beta   90.00
_cell.angle_gamma   90.00
#
_symmetry.space_group_name_H-M   'P 1'
#
loop_
_entity.id
_entity.type
_entity.pdbx_description
1 polymer ?
#
loop_
_entity_poly.entity_id
_entity_poly.type
_entity_poly.pdbx_seq_one_letter_code
_entity_poly.pdbx_strand_id
1 'polypeptide(L)'
;MAHQSAKKVFEGRVSFCVGTGRCGTTFLSKVIELEPQVASSSYRHALSDTFHRYCNWHNLPVDSAGFLQNKEIDIVKDLQTHRYSFESSSYLSLSIQELFDHFKAKFILLVRSPANVVNSYLSKDWYANKYVKKDPFLALGYQQTPEFHHFLGRITPIGDDFTRWNELTQVGKVAWYWSTLNSAIIKQFRKLPETYYRVQKLEELDYSAYRKIADFLGFHSTIPEDIYNEIAAKRPNARTAVSTISNWSSNEILEFEHEVAPVATQLGYEYQISSLLRQKASTNEQEKSEAKTLLKRTNGLSNWLAKVIRTLTESDESSSK
;
A
#
# COMPACT_ATOMS: atom_id res chain seq x y z
N MET A 1 -15.06 -32.84 -18.05
CA MET A 1 -16.28 -32.09 -17.67
C MET A 1 -16.24 -31.51 -16.24
N ALA A 2 -15.57 -32.11 -15.25
CA ALA A 2 -15.50 -31.55 -13.88
C ALA A 2 -14.79 -30.19 -13.75
N HIS A 3 -13.76 -29.92 -14.57
CA HIS A 3 -12.99 -28.67 -14.49
C HIS A 3 -13.75 -27.41 -14.95
N GLN A 4 -14.74 -27.56 -15.83
CA GLN A 4 -15.52 -26.42 -16.34
C GLN A 4 -16.61 -25.97 -15.34
N SER A 5 -17.00 -26.85 -14.41
CA SER A 5 -17.91 -26.54 -13.30
C SER A 5 -17.23 -25.69 -12.23
N ALA A 6 -15.96 -26.00 -11.89
CA ALA A 6 -15.22 -25.31 -10.84
C ALA A 6 -14.97 -23.82 -11.14
N LYS A 7 -14.68 -23.45 -12.40
CA LYS A 7 -14.42 -22.05 -12.76
C LYS A 7 -15.60 -21.11 -12.49
N LYS A 8 -16.83 -21.62 -12.56
CA LYS A 8 -18.03 -20.82 -12.26
C LYS A 8 -18.17 -20.47 -10.77
N VAL A 9 -17.51 -21.22 -9.88
CA VAL A 9 -17.62 -21.01 -8.43
C VAL A 9 -16.87 -19.74 -8.00
N PHE A 10 -15.79 -19.39 -8.70
CA PHE A 10 -14.91 -18.28 -8.32
C PHE A 10 -15.26 -16.95 -9.02
N GLU A 11 -15.85 -17.02 -10.20
CA GLU A 11 -16.11 -15.85 -11.03
C GLU A 11 -16.98 -14.81 -10.29
N GLY A 12 -16.45 -13.59 -10.17
CA GLY A 12 -17.11 -12.50 -9.46
C GLY A 12 -17.15 -12.65 -7.92
N ARG A 13 -16.42 -13.62 -7.35
CA ARG A 13 -16.42 -13.91 -5.90
C ARG A 13 -15.02 -13.90 -5.27
N VAL A 14 -13.98 -13.64 -6.06
CA VAL A 14 -12.58 -13.67 -5.62
C VAL A 14 -11.88 -12.40 -6.06
N SER A 15 -11.08 -11.82 -5.17
CA SER A 15 -10.16 -10.75 -5.56
C SER A 15 -8.90 -10.69 -4.72
N PHE A 16 -7.90 -10.03 -5.30
CA PHE A 16 -6.60 -9.83 -4.67
C PHE A 16 -6.22 -8.35 -4.64
N CYS A 17 -5.69 -7.88 -3.52
CA CYS A 17 -4.99 -6.59 -3.46
C CYS A 17 -3.48 -6.82 -3.44
N VAL A 18 -2.79 -6.23 -4.41
CA VAL A 18 -1.34 -6.33 -4.62
C VAL A 18 -0.66 -4.96 -4.52
N GLY A 19 0.68 -4.97 -4.46
CA GLY A 19 1.48 -3.75 -4.42
C GLY A 19 2.93 -4.00 -4.01
N THR A 20 3.67 -2.94 -3.73
CA THR A 20 5.11 -3.01 -3.38
C THR A 20 5.37 -3.52 -1.97
N GLY A 21 4.34 -3.62 -1.13
CA GLY A 21 4.49 -3.63 0.31
C GLY A 21 4.68 -2.21 0.84
N ARG A 22 4.30 -1.99 2.11
CA ARG A 22 4.28 -0.66 2.77
C ARG A 22 3.39 0.38 2.06
N CYS A 23 2.48 -0.09 1.20
CA CYS A 23 1.51 0.70 0.44
C CYS A 23 0.09 0.66 1.03
N GLY A 24 -0.10 0.13 2.25
CA GLY A 24 -1.41 0.13 2.93
C GLY A 24 -2.28 -1.10 2.67
N THR A 25 -1.71 -2.18 2.12
CA THR A 25 -2.43 -3.44 1.87
C THR A 25 -3.11 -4.00 3.13
N THR A 26 -2.43 -3.94 4.28
CA THR A 26 -2.99 -4.32 5.59
C THR A 26 -4.11 -3.39 6.06
N PHE A 27 -4.06 -2.10 5.71
CA PHE A 27 -5.15 -1.19 6.04
C PHE A 27 -6.41 -1.58 5.28
N LEU A 28 -6.30 -1.77 3.95
CA LEU A 28 -7.44 -2.16 3.13
C LEU A 28 -8.02 -3.52 3.55
N SER A 29 -7.18 -4.51 3.90
CA SER A 29 -7.69 -5.81 4.37
C SER A 29 -8.47 -5.68 5.68
N LYS A 30 -7.99 -4.86 6.62
CA LYS A 30 -8.66 -4.64 7.92
C LYS A 30 -10.01 -3.95 7.78
N VAL A 31 -10.12 -3.03 6.82
CA VAL A 31 -11.43 -2.41 6.50
C VAL A 31 -12.35 -3.48 5.90
N ILE A 32 -11.91 -4.19 4.87
CA ILE A 32 -12.75 -5.20 4.19
C ILE A 32 -13.14 -6.37 5.13
N GLU A 33 -12.30 -6.70 6.11
CA GLU A 33 -12.59 -7.72 7.14
C GLU A 33 -13.84 -7.41 7.98
N LEU A 34 -14.26 -6.14 8.04
CA LEU A 34 -15.49 -5.76 8.73
C LEU A 34 -16.75 -5.96 7.89
N GLU A 35 -16.63 -6.29 6.61
CA GLU A 35 -17.80 -6.58 5.76
C GLU A 35 -18.31 -8.01 6.04
N PRO A 36 -19.53 -8.20 6.58
CA PRO A 36 -19.99 -9.52 7.03
C PRO A 36 -20.06 -10.59 5.92
N GLN A 37 -20.12 -10.16 4.67
CA GLN A 37 -20.21 -11.06 3.51
C GLN A 37 -18.86 -11.40 2.89
N VAL A 38 -17.76 -10.83 3.38
CA VAL A 38 -16.42 -10.96 2.81
C VAL A 38 -15.48 -11.63 3.80
N ALA A 39 -14.88 -12.74 3.39
CA ALA A 39 -13.72 -13.29 4.09
C ALA A 39 -12.47 -12.52 3.63
N SER A 40 -11.91 -11.70 4.50
CA SER A 40 -10.71 -10.88 4.22
C SER A 40 -9.50 -11.42 4.97
N SER A 41 -8.35 -11.43 4.32
CA SER A 41 -7.09 -11.81 4.96
C SER A 41 -5.91 -10.96 4.48
N SER A 42 -4.99 -10.65 5.39
CA SER A 42 -3.62 -10.25 5.04
C SER A 42 -2.79 -11.52 4.84
N TYR A 43 -2.16 -11.69 3.66
CA TYR A 43 -1.27 -12.79 3.24
C TYR A 43 -1.46 -14.16 3.94
N ARG A 44 -1.91 -15.20 3.21
CA ARG A 44 -2.20 -16.52 3.82
C ARG A 44 -0.98 -17.41 3.97
N HIS A 45 -0.10 -17.41 2.96
CA HIS A 45 1.02 -18.35 2.84
C HIS A 45 2.31 -17.62 2.51
N ALA A 46 2.84 -16.83 3.46
CA ALA A 46 3.99 -15.96 3.20
C ALA A 46 5.17 -16.66 2.50
N LEU A 47 5.52 -17.89 2.91
CA LEU A 47 6.60 -18.66 2.28
C LEU A 47 6.24 -19.11 0.86
N SER A 48 5.05 -19.69 0.64
CA SER A 48 4.62 -20.17 -0.68
C SER A 48 4.48 -19.00 -1.66
N ASP A 49 3.89 -17.89 -1.22
CA ASP A 49 3.66 -16.70 -2.05
C ASP A 49 4.99 -16.02 -2.42
N THR A 50 5.91 -15.88 -1.46
CA THR A 50 7.23 -15.28 -1.74
C THR A 50 8.11 -16.18 -2.59
N PHE A 51 8.03 -17.51 -2.42
CA PHE A 51 8.72 -18.44 -3.30
C PHE A 51 8.21 -18.35 -4.74
N HIS A 52 6.88 -18.36 -4.94
CA HIS A 52 6.29 -18.20 -6.27
C HIS A 52 6.69 -16.87 -6.92
N ARG A 53 6.62 -15.77 -6.15
CA ARG A 53 7.11 -14.46 -6.58
C ARG A 53 8.58 -14.47 -6.98
N TYR A 54 9.43 -15.11 -6.18
CA TYR A 54 10.86 -15.23 -6.44
C TYR A 54 11.12 -15.97 -7.76
N CYS A 55 10.43 -17.11 -7.97
CA CYS A 55 10.51 -17.89 -9.19
C CYS A 55 10.05 -17.08 -10.42
N ASN A 56 8.91 -16.39 -10.32
CA ASN A 56 8.39 -15.57 -11.42
C ASN A 56 9.33 -14.40 -11.76
N TRP A 57 9.91 -13.76 -10.75
CA TRP A 57 10.88 -12.68 -10.98
C TRP A 57 12.15 -13.17 -11.70
N HIS A 58 12.67 -14.32 -11.30
CA HIS A 58 13.90 -14.90 -11.86
C HIS A 58 13.66 -15.84 -13.05
N ASN A 59 12.41 -15.96 -13.53
CA ASN A 59 12.00 -16.87 -14.59
C ASN A 59 12.48 -18.31 -14.36
N LEU A 60 12.35 -18.80 -13.12
CA LEU A 60 12.71 -20.17 -12.76
C LEU A 60 11.66 -21.16 -13.27
N PRO A 61 12.06 -22.31 -13.84
CA PRO A 61 11.12 -23.29 -14.39
C PRO A 61 10.48 -24.12 -13.26
N VAL A 62 9.47 -23.55 -12.60
CA VAL A 62 8.72 -24.23 -11.53
C VAL A 62 7.24 -24.39 -11.91
N ASP A 63 6.63 -25.46 -11.43
CA ASP A 63 5.20 -25.68 -11.58
C ASP A 63 4.42 -24.83 -10.55
N SER A 64 3.42 -24.08 -11.04
CA SER A 64 2.55 -23.23 -10.20
C SER A 64 1.39 -23.99 -9.57
N ALA A 65 1.17 -25.27 -9.89
CA ALA A 65 0.02 -26.05 -9.41
C ALA A 65 -0.09 -26.09 -7.88
N GLY A 66 1.03 -26.27 -7.17
CA GLY A 66 1.03 -26.26 -5.70
C GLY A 66 0.65 -24.90 -5.10
N PHE A 67 1.14 -23.81 -5.69
CA PHE A 67 0.77 -22.45 -5.30
C PHE A 67 -0.74 -22.21 -5.51
N LEU A 68 -1.27 -22.57 -6.68
CA LEU A 68 -2.69 -22.40 -7.01
C LEU A 68 -3.59 -23.28 -6.13
N GLN A 69 -3.18 -24.52 -5.84
CA GLN A 69 -3.93 -25.42 -4.97
C GLN A 69 -4.05 -24.87 -3.55
N ASN A 70 -2.97 -24.31 -2.98
CA ASN A 70 -3.01 -23.68 -1.66
C ASN A 70 -4.02 -22.52 -1.63
N LYS A 71 -4.02 -21.68 -2.67
CA LYS A 71 -4.99 -20.58 -2.79
C LYS A 71 -6.42 -21.10 -2.93
N GLU A 72 -6.62 -22.13 -3.75
CA GLU A 72 -7.95 -22.71 -3.98
C GLU A 72 -8.55 -23.30 -2.70
N ILE A 73 -7.76 -24.02 -1.90
CA ILE A 73 -8.22 -24.59 -0.63
C ILE A 73 -8.76 -23.49 0.30
N ASP A 74 -8.02 -22.39 0.46
CA ASP A 74 -8.45 -21.30 1.34
C ASP A 74 -9.64 -20.54 0.77
N ILE A 75 -9.66 -20.28 -0.54
CA ILE A 75 -10.78 -19.59 -1.21
C ILE A 75 -12.05 -20.42 -1.11
N VAL A 76 -11.98 -21.74 -1.36
CA VAL A 76 -13.15 -22.63 -1.21
C VAL A 76 -13.65 -22.60 0.23
N LYS A 77 -12.75 -22.64 1.22
CA LYS A 77 -13.11 -22.54 2.64
C LYS A 77 -13.80 -21.22 2.97
N ASP A 78 -13.31 -20.09 2.47
CA ASP A 78 -13.97 -18.78 2.63
C ASP A 78 -15.39 -18.80 2.06
N LEU A 79 -15.54 -19.31 0.84
CA LEU A 79 -16.80 -19.28 0.10
C LEU A 79 -17.86 -20.26 0.63
N GLN A 80 -17.51 -21.12 1.60
CA GLN A 80 -18.47 -21.93 2.36
C GLN A 80 -19.29 -21.10 3.36
N THR A 81 -18.71 -20.03 3.91
CA THR A 81 -19.33 -19.21 4.97
C THR A 81 -19.54 -17.76 4.56
N HIS A 82 -18.85 -17.29 3.52
CA HIS A 82 -18.92 -15.92 3.02
C HIS A 82 -19.32 -15.90 1.54
N ARG A 83 -19.84 -14.76 1.09
CA ARG A 83 -20.19 -14.58 -0.33
C ARG A 83 -18.95 -14.31 -1.19
N TYR A 84 -17.90 -13.75 -0.59
CA TYR A 84 -16.74 -13.23 -1.30
C TYR A 84 -15.45 -13.55 -0.55
N SER A 85 -14.38 -13.84 -1.29
CA SER A 85 -13.02 -14.06 -0.76
C SER A 85 -12.09 -12.94 -1.22
N PHE A 86 -11.39 -12.33 -0.27
CA PHE A 86 -10.45 -11.23 -0.49
C PHE A 86 -9.11 -11.52 0.19
N GLU A 87 -8.02 -11.47 -0.58
CA GLU A 87 -6.66 -11.54 -0.03
C GLU A 87 -5.85 -10.29 -0.40
N SER A 88 -5.26 -9.65 0.61
CA SER A 88 -4.35 -8.53 0.43
C SER A 88 -2.92 -8.96 0.73
N SER A 89 -2.09 -9.04 -0.30
CA SER A 89 -0.72 -9.53 -0.19
C SER A 89 0.18 -8.93 -1.27
N SER A 90 1.22 -8.20 -0.86
CA SER A 90 2.28 -7.74 -1.76
C SER A 90 3.15 -8.88 -2.31
N TYR A 91 3.00 -10.10 -1.79
CA TYR A 91 3.72 -11.26 -2.29
C TYR A 91 3.09 -11.81 -3.57
N LEU A 92 1.82 -11.52 -3.85
CA LEU A 92 1.12 -11.96 -5.06
C LEU A 92 1.35 -11.05 -6.28
N SER A 93 2.16 -10.01 -6.14
CA SER A 93 2.37 -8.96 -7.15
C SER A 93 2.91 -9.46 -8.50
N LEU A 94 3.51 -10.65 -8.56
CA LEU A 94 4.04 -11.24 -9.79
C LEU A 94 3.27 -12.49 -10.24
N SER A 95 2.11 -12.77 -9.64
CA SER A 95 1.32 -13.99 -9.89
C SER A 95 -0.05 -13.66 -10.49
N ILE A 96 -0.23 -12.45 -11.02
CA ILE A 96 -1.56 -11.90 -11.37
C ILE A 96 -2.20 -12.71 -12.50
N GLN A 97 -1.42 -13.07 -13.51
CA GLN A 97 -1.94 -13.78 -14.68
C GLN A 97 -2.43 -15.18 -14.28
N GLU A 98 -1.63 -15.92 -13.53
CA GLU A 98 -1.96 -17.26 -13.06
C GLU A 98 -3.19 -17.25 -12.14
N LEU A 99 -3.26 -16.28 -11.23
CA LEU A 99 -4.43 -16.08 -10.36
C LEU A 99 -5.68 -15.72 -11.17
N PHE A 100 -5.57 -14.88 -12.21
CA PHE A 100 -6.69 -14.54 -13.09
C PHE A 100 -7.17 -15.75 -13.91
N ASP A 101 -6.26 -16.52 -14.47
CA ASP A 101 -6.61 -17.65 -15.34
C ASP A 101 -7.27 -18.80 -14.57
N HIS A 102 -6.87 -18.98 -13.31
CA HIS A 102 -7.42 -19.99 -12.42
C HIS A 102 -8.73 -19.55 -11.76
N PHE A 103 -8.78 -18.35 -11.16
CA PHE A 103 -9.91 -17.90 -10.33
C PHE A 103 -10.85 -16.90 -11.01
N LYS A 104 -10.48 -16.34 -12.17
CA LYS A 104 -11.17 -15.17 -12.76
C LYS A 104 -11.35 -14.04 -11.75
N ALA A 105 -10.32 -13.83 -10.93
CA ALA A 105 -10.33 -12.88 -9.83
C ALA A 105 -10.23 -11.42 -10.32
N LYS A 106 -10.75 -10.49 -9.52
CA LYS A 106 -10.49 -9.05 -9.68
C LYS A 106 -9.22 -8.64 -8.91
N PHE A 107 -8.59 -7.56 -9.33
CA PHE A 107 -7.33 -7.09 -8.75
C PHE A 107 -7.38 -5.61 -8.37
N ILE A 108 -6.80 -5.29 -7.23
CA ILE A 108 -6.51 -3.92 -6.83
C ILE A 108 -4.99 -3.77 -6.75
N LEU A 109 -4.44 -2.86 -7.53
CA LEU A 109 -3.08 -2.36 -7.29
C LEU A 109 -3.20 -1.18 -6.32
N LEU A 110 -2.80 -1.40 -5.07
CA LEU A 110 -2.69 -0.34 -4.09
C LEU A 110 -1.28 0.25 -4.14
N VAL A 111 -1.18 1.49 -4.58
CA VAL A 111 0.08 2.26 -4.66
C VAL A 111 0.13 3.32 -3.59
N ARG A 112 1.34 3.72 -3.23
CA ARG A 112 1.62 4.82 -2.30
C ARG A 112 2.78 5.63 -2.85
N SER A 113 2.87 6.89 -2.48
CA SER A 113 3.99 7.78 -2.83
C SER A 113 5.34 7.05 -2.65
N PRO A 114 6.22 7.09 -3.66
CA PRO A 114 7.51 6.40 -3.61
C PRO A 114 8.35 6.85 -2.42
N ALA A 115 8.38 8.15 -2.11
CA ALA A 115 9.14 8.69 -0.98
C ALA A 115 8.66 8.10 0.37
N ASN A 116 7.34 7.95 0.52
CA ASN A 116 6.74 7.37 1.72
C ASN A 116 7.04 5.86 1.85
N VAL A 117 7.06 5.13 0.73
CA VAL A 117 7.43 3.71 0.71
C VAL A 117 8.91 3.53 1.06
N VAL A 118 9.79 4.31 0.43
CA VAL A 118 11.24 4.29 0.68
C VAL A 118 11.53 4.53 2.16
N ASN A 119 11.06 5.65 2.73
CA ASN A 119 11.27 5.96 4.15
C ASN A 119 10.75 4.84 5.08
N SER A 120 9.61 4.22 4.75
CA SER A 120 9.10 3.12 5.56
C SER A 120 10.01 1.88 5.53
N TYR A 121 10.70 1.62 4.43
CA TYR A 121 11.59 0.47 4.26
C TYR A 121 12.98 0.72 4.84
N LEU A 122 13.49 1.96 4.79
CA LEU A 122 14.78 2.32 5.41
C LEU A 122 14.83 1.92 6.88
N SER A 123 13.75 2.19 7.64
CA SER A 123 13.63 1.81 9.06
C SER A 123 13.61 0.30 9.36
N LYS A 124 13.70 -0.54 8.32
CA LYS A 124 13.62 -2.01 8.38
C LYS A 124 14.82 -2.68 7.69
N ASP A 125 15.86 -1.92 7.38
CA ASP A 125 17.09 -2.42 6.76
C ASP A 125 16.85 -3.16 5.43
N TRP A 126 15.78 -2.79 4.71
CA TRP A 126 15.46 -3.39 3.41
C TRP A 126 16.52 -2.93 2.39
N TYR A 127 17.27 -3.89 1.83
CA TYR A 127 18.46 -3.64 1.01
C TYR A 127 19.60 -2.84 1.68
N ALA A 128 19.71 -2.88 3.01
CA ALA A 128 20.79 -2.17 3.72
C ALA A 128 22.19 -2.72 3.39
N ASN A 129 22.31 -4.02 3.13
CA ASN A 129 23.58 -4.69 2.86
C ASN A 129 23.85 -4.80 1.37
N LYS A 130 25.14 -4.85 0.99
CA LYS A 130 25.55 -5.28 -0.35
C LYS A 130 25.19 -6.75 -0.56
N TYR A 131 24.77 -7.07 -1.76
CA TYR A 131 24.40 -8.41 -2.17
C TYR A 131 25.61 -9.11 -2.79
N VAL A 132 25.80 -10.39 -2.50
CA VAL A 132 26.90 -11.18 -3.05
C VAL A 132 26.36 -12.08 -4.15
N LYS A 133 26.87 -11.88 -5.37
CA LYS A 133 26.50 -12.64 -6.55
C LYS A 133 27.74 -12.79 -7.44
N LYS A 134 28.16 -14.02 -7.71
CA LYS A 134 29.32 -14.31 -8.56
C LYS A 134 28.99 -14.18 -10.05
N ASP A 135 27.87 -14.78 -10.46
CA ASP A 135 27.37 -14.74 -11.83
C ASP A 135 26.12 -13.84 -11.87
N PRO A 136 26.17 -12.66 -12.51
CA PRO A 136 25.04 -11.74 -12.55
C PRO A 136 23.83 -12.28 -13.33
N PHE A 137 23.99 -13.30 -14.18
CA PHE A 137 22.93 -13.88 -15.02
C PHE A 137 22.14 -14.99 -14.32
N LEU A 138 22.62 -15.52 -13.20
CA LEU A 138 21.90 -16.52 -12.42
C LEU A 138 20.88 -15.90 -11.46
N ALA A 139 19.93 -16.70 -10.98
CA ALA A 139 19.09 -16.30 -9.86
C ALA A 139 19.95 -16.12 -8.59
N LEU A 140 19.56 -15.19 -7.73
CA LEU A 140 20.35 -14.82 -6.57
C LEU A 140 20.34 -15.94 -5.51
N GLY A 141 21.50 -16.35 -5.00
CA GLY A 141 21.54 -17.27 -3.85
C GLY A 141 21.01 -16.62 -2.57
N TYR A 142 20.58 -17.41 -1.59
CA TYR A 142 20.12 -16.91 -0.29
C TYR A 142 21.09 -15.89 0.30
N GLN A 143 20.57 -14.72 0.65
CA GLN A 143 21.29 -13.68 1.38
C GLN A 143 20.76 -13.64 2.81
N GLN A 144 21.66 -13.46 3.78
CA GLN A 144 21.27 -13.43 5.18
C GLN A 144 20.24 -12.32 5.44
N THR A 145 19.04 -12.73 5.87
CA THR A 145 17.94 -11.85 6.26
C THR A 145 17.30 -12.39 7.54
N PRO A 146 16.52 -11.59 8.28
CA PRO A 146 15.89 -12.06 9.51
C PRO A 146 14.95 -13.27 9.31
N GLU A 147 14.31 -13.37 8.13
CA GLU A 147 13.41 -14.48 7.80
C GLU A 147 13.58 -14.88 6.35
N PHE A 148 13.58 -16.18 6.06
CA PHE A 148 13.83 -16.71 4.73
C PHE A 148 12.85 -16.16 3.67
N HIS A 149 11.58 -16.02 4.02
CA HIS A 149 10.56 -15.49 3.11
C HIS A 149 10.79 -13.99 2.79
N HIS A 150 11.48 -13.24 3.67
CA HIS A 150 11.89 -11.87 3.35
C HIS A 150 12.95 -11.82 2.26
N PHE A 151 13.89 -12.77 2.23
CA PHE A 151 14.83 -12.91 1.13
C PHE A 151 14.10 -13.18 -0.19
N LEU A 152 13.18 -14.15 -0.20
CA LEU A 152 12.41 -14.50 -1.40
C LEU A 152 11.53 -13.33 -1.90
N GLY A 153 11.00 -12.51 -1.00
CA GLY A 153 10.21 -11.33 -1.36
C GLY A 153 11.03 -10.15 -1.92
N ARG A 154 12.37 -10.17 -1.82
CA ARG A 154 13.27 -9.12 -2.32
C ARG A 154 13.71 -9.44 -3.74
N ILE A 155 13.11 -8.76 -4.71
CA ILE A 155 13.55 -8.84 -6.11
C ILE A 155 14.91 -8.15 -6.30
N THR A 156 15.72 -8.60 -7.25
CA THR A 156 17.02 -8.00 -7.61
C THR A 156 17.23 -8.06 -9.12
N PRO A 157 17.93 -7.10 -9.75
CA PRO A 157 18.15 -7.15 -11.17
C PRO A 157 19.03 -8.36 -11.58
N ILE A 158 18.88 -8.77 -12.83
CA ILE A 158 19.64 -9.86 -13.45
C ILE A 158 20.48 -9.26 -14.58
N GLY A 159 21.63 -9.87 -14.86
CA GLY A 159 22.57 -9.39 -15.85
C GLY A 159 23.31 -8.14 -15.40
N ASP A 160 23.72 -7.33 -16.37
CA ASP A 160 24.66 -6.23 -16.16
C ASP A 160 24.14 -5.15 -15.20
N ASP A 161 22.81 -5.01 -15.08
CA ASP A 161 22.17 -4.08 -14.15
C ASP A 161 22.43 -4.43 -12.68
N PHE A 162 22.80 -5.68 -12.36
CA PHE A 162 23.07 -6.09 -10.98
C PHE A 162 24.21 -5.29 -10.35
N THR A 163 25.31 -5.08 -11.09
CA THR A 163 26.49 -4.38 -10.56
C THR A 163 26.14 -2.92 -10.26
N ARG A 164 25.50 -2.23 -11.20
CA ARG A 164 25.01 -0.85 -11.01
C ARG A 164 24.08 -0.75 -9.81
N TRP A 165 23.08 -1.63 -9.75
CA TRP A 165 22.10 -1.65 -8.66
C TRP A 165 22.75 -1.92 -7.30
N ASN A 166 23.75 -2.80 -7.23
CA ASN A 166 24.38 -3.16 -5.97
C ASN A 166 25.24 -2.03 -5.38
N GLU A 167 25.68 -1.08 -6.21
CA GLU A 167 26.40 0.12 -5.81
C GLU A 167 25.48 1.29 -5.40
N LEU A 168 24.18 1.21 -5.70
CA LEU A 168 23.22 2.20 -5.21
C LEU A 168 23.20 2.23 -3.67
N THR A 169 22.85 3.40 -3.14
CA THR A 169 22.48 3.57 -1.73
C THR A 169 21.24 2.73 -1.40
N GLN A 170 20.94 2.57 -0.10
CA GLN A 170 19.71 1.91 0.31
C GLN A 170 18.46 2.62 -0.24
N VAL A 171 18.47 3.96 -0.30
CA VAL A 171 17.40 4.77 -0.91
C VAL A 171 17.23 4.40 -2.39
N GLY A 172 18.33 4.39 -3.17
CA GLY A 172 18.31 4.02 -4.59
C GLY A 172 17.78 2.59 -4.82
N LYS A 173 18.23 1.61 -4.02
CA LYS A 173 17.78 0.21 -4.15
C LYS A 173 16.28 0.05 -3.86
N VAL A 174 15.76 0.74 -2.85
CA VAL A 174 14.32 0.68 -2.50
C VAL A 174 13.49 1.46 -3.52
N ALA A 175 13.99 2.58 -4.04
CA ALA A 175 13.38 3.35 -5.12
C ALA A 175 13.25 2.51 -6.40
N TRP A 176 14.35 1.85 -6.80
CA TRP A 176 14.37 0.87 -7.89
C TRP A 176 13.34 -0.23 -7.66
N TYR A 177 13.28 -0.81 -6.46
CA TYR A 177 12.32 -1.86 -6.11
C TYR A 177 10.86 -1.40 -6.26
N TRP A 178 10.54 -0.20 -5.78
CA TRP A 178 9.20 0.37 -5.90
C TRP A 178 8.81 0.56 -7.37
N SER A 179 9.69 1.15 -8.16
CA SER A 179 9.47 1.43 -9.59
C SER A 179 9.31 0.12 -10.37
N THR A 180 10.29 -0.78 -10.21
CA THR A 180 10.38 -2.05 -10.91
C THR A 180 9.17 -2.95 -10.64
N LEU A 181 8.77 -3.12 -9.38
CA LEU A 181 7.64 -3.99 -9.07
C LEU A 181 6.30 -3.40 -9.55
N ASN A 182 6.06 -2.10 -9.36
CA ASN A 182 4.85 -1.46 -9.88
C ASN A 182 4.79 -1.55 -11.42
N SER A 183 5.89 -1.33 -12.11
CA SER A 183 5.97 -1.51 -13.57
C SER A 183 5.61 -2.95 -13.99
N ALA A 184 6.15 -3.96 -13.29
CA ALA A 184 5.84 -5.35 -13.55
C ALA A 184 4.36 -5.70 -13.29
N ILE A 185 3.74 -5.13 -12.25
CA ILE A 185 2.30 -5.28 -11.98
C ILE A 185 1.49 -4.66 -13.11
N ILE A 186 1.79 -3.41 -13.48
CA ILE A 186 1.04 -2.70 -14.53
C ILE A 186 1.16 -3.44 -15.87
N LYS A 187 2.33 -4.01 -16.19
CA LYS A 187 2.52 -4.83 -17.38
C LYS A 187 1.63 -6.09 -17.37
N GLN A 188 1.40 -6.71 -16.21
CA GLN A 188 0.45 -7.81 -16.09
C GLN A 188 -1.00 -7.33 -16.23
N PHE A 189 -1.37 -6.21 -15.60
CA PHE A 189 -2.72 -5.64 -15.70
C PHE A 189 -3.13 -5.30 -17.14
N ARG A 190 -2.19 -4.82 -17.96
CA ARG A 190 -2.44 -4.55 -19.40
C ARG A 190 -2.83 -5.81 -20.21
N LYS A 191 -2.62 -7.01 -19.68
CA LYS A 191 -3.05 -8.27 -20.30
C LYS A 191 -4.44 -8.72 -19.85
N LEU A 192 -5.00 -8.07 -18.83
CA LEU A 192 -6.33 -8.36 -18.31
C LEU A 192 -7.37 -7.41 -18.92
N PRO A 193 -8.66 -7.79 -18.96
CA PRO A 193 -9.71 -6.84 -19.28
C PRO A 193 -9.79 -5.74 -18.21
N GLU A 194 -10.05 -4.50 -18.61
CA GLU A 194 -10.06 -3.33 -17.71
C GLU A 194 -11.07 -3.45 -16.55
N THR A 195 -12.12 -4.26 -16.71
CA THR A 195 -13.12 -4.54 -15.67
C THR A 195 -12.62 -5.43 -14.54
N TYR A 196 -11.43 -6.03 -14.68
CA TYR A 196 -10.83 -6.94 -13.70
C TYR A 196 -9.71 -6.31 -12.88
N TYR A 197 -9.33 -5.06 -13.14
CA TYR A 197 -8.34 -4.40 -12.29
C TYR A 197 -8.66 -2.94 -12.01
N ARG A 198 -8.18 -2.46 -10.86
CA ARG A 198 -8.24 -1.07 -10.45
C ARG A 198 -6.91 -0.64 -9.83
N VAL A 199 -6.46 0.56 -10.14
CA VAL A 199 -5.33 1.19 -9.44
C VAL A 199 -5.89 2.18 -8.42
N GLN A 200 -5.41 2.10 -7.17
CA GLN A 200 -5.81 3.00 -6.10
C GLN A 200 -4.56 3.58 -5.43
N LYS A 201 -4.51 4.91 -5.27
CA LYS A 201 -3.51 5.55 -4.41
C LYS A 201 -3.97 5.51 -2.96
N LEU A 202 -3.07 5.16 -2.05
CA LEU A 202 -3.34 5.14 -0.62
C LEU A 202 -3.69 6.54 -0.10
N GLU A 203 -3.01 7.56 -0.60
CA GLU A 203 -3.23 8.96 -0.25
C GLU A 203 -4.63 9.48 -0.63
N GLU A 204 -5.29 8.82 -1.59
CA GLU A 204 -6.63 9.14 -2.10
C GLU A 204 -7.69 8.13 -1.59
N LEU A 205 -7.31 7.24 -0.65
CA LEU A 205 -8.19 6.21 -0.13
C LEU A 205 -8.99 6.73 1.09
N ASP A 206 -9.97 7.59 0.81
CA ASP A 206 -11.00 8.00 1.77
C ASP A 206 -12.20 7.02 1.77
N TYR A 207 -13.21 7.29 2.60
CA TYR A 207 -14.42 6.44 2.68
C TYR A 207 -15.17 6.34 1.34
N SER A 208 -15.21 7.43 0.57
CA SER A 208 -15.85 7.45 -0.76
C SER A 208 -15.10 6.57 -1.76
N ALA A 209 -13.77 6.65 -1.78
CA ALA A 209 -12.92 5.80 -2.60
C ALA A 209 -13.03 4.33 -2.18
N TYR A 210 -13.12 4.05 -0.87
CA TYR A 210 -13.37 2.71 -0.37
C TYR A 210 -14.71 2.13 -0.85
N ARG A 211 -15.80 2.90 -0.83
CA ARG A 211 -17.09 2.43 -1.39
C ARG A 211 -16.98 2.09 -2.88
N LYS A 212 -16.28 2.91 -3.67
CA LYS A 212 -16.01 2.61 -5.09
C LYS A 212 -15.19 1.34 -5.28
N ILE A 213 -14.31 1.01 -4.33
CA ILE A 213 -13.57 -0.26 -4.32
C ILE A 213 -14.53 -1.42 -4.05
N ALA A 214 -15.38 -1.32 -3.03
CA ALA A 214 -16.39 -2.35 -2.73
C ALA A 214 -17.27 -2.62 -3.96
N ASP A 215 -17.82 -1.57 -4.57
CA ASP A 215 -18.66 -1.68 -5.77
C ASP A 215 -17.88 -2.34 -6.94
N PHE A 216 -16.63 -1.93 -7.15
CA PHE A 216 -15.75 -2.56 -8.14
C PHE A 216 -15.55 -4.06 -7.86
N LEU A 217 -15.36 -4.46 -6.61
CA LEU A 217 -15.22 -5.86 -6.23
C LEU A 217 -16.51 -6.66 -6.45
N GLY A 218 -17.67 -5.99 -6.40
CA GLY A 218 -18.99 -6.55 -6.68
C GLY A 218 -19.86 -6.69 -5.44
N PHE A 219 -19.59 -5.90 -4.39
CA PHE A 219 -20.39 -5.88 -3.17
C PHE A 219 -20.59 -4.45 -2.66
N HIS A 220 -21.69 -4.21 -1.95
CA HIS A 220 -21.94 -2.90 -1.34
C HIS A 220 -21.39 -2.90 0.08
N SER A 221 -20.68 -1.83 0.44
CA SER A 221 -20.14 -1.68 1.79
C SER A 221 -21.25 -1.43 2.81
N THR A 222 -21.17 -2.12 3.95
CA THR A 222 -22.06 -1.95 5.10
C THR A 222 -21.38 -1.22 6.26
N ILE A 223 -20.09 -0.91 6.12
CA ILE A 223 -19.28 -0.24 7.15
C ILE A 223 -19.67 1.24 7.25
N PRO A 224 -19.98 1.75 8.45
CA PRO A 224 -20.17 3.18 8.70
C PRO A 224 -18.89 4.01 8.47
N GLU A 225 -19.06 5.26 8.05
CA GLU A 225 -17.94 6.17 7.75
C GLU A 225 -17.05 6.49 8.98
N ASP A 226 -17.65 6.62 10.15
CA ASP A 226 -16.94 6.85 11.42
C ASP A 226 -16.04 5.67 11.79
N ILE A 227 -16.53 4.43 11.62
CA ILE A 227 -15.74 3.21 11.82
C ILE A 227 -14.56 3.15 10.84
N TYR A 228 -14.81 3.47 9.56
CA TYR A 228 -13.74 3.56 8.56
C TYR A 228 -12.66 4.56 8.99
N ASN A 229 -13.09 5.77 9.37
CA ASN A 229 -12.19 6.85 9.77
C ASN A 229 -11.39 6.52 11.04
N GLU A 230 -11.97 5.78 11.99
CA GLU A 230 -11.26 5.29 13.17
C GLU A 230 -10.09 4.37 12.78
N ILE A 231 -10.32 3.43 11.85
CA ILE A 231 -9.29 2.51 11.36
C ILE A 231 -8.21 3.26 10.59
N ALA A 232 -8.62 4.22 9.74
CA ALA A 232 -7.70 5.07 8.99
C ALA A 232 -6.80 5.90 9.91
N ALA A 233 -7.36 6.44 10.99
CA ALA A 233 -6.64 7.23 11.99
C ALA A 233 -5.60 6.41 12.77
N LYS A 234 -5.87 5.12 13.05
CA LYS A 234 -4.93 4.22 13.73
C LYS A 234 -3.63 4.00 12.97
N ARG A 235 -3.60 4.24 11.65
CA ARG A 235 -2.42 4.08 10.76
C ARG A 235 -1.59 2.84 11.12
N PRO A 236 -2.13 1.63 10.92
CA PRO A 236 -1.47 0.41 11.39
C PRO A 236 -0.02 0.35 10.88
N ASN A 237 0.93 0.21 11.81
CA ASN A 237 2.39 0.20 11.57
C ASN A 237 3.08 1.56 11.33
N ALA A 238 2.46 2.68 11.67
CA ALA A 238 3.18 3.95 11.73
C ALA A 238 4.20 3.93 12.88
N ARG A 239 5.44 4.36 12.59
CA ARG A 239 6.48 4.56 13.60
C ARG A 239 6.73 6.06 13.79
N THR A 240 7.09 6.45 15.00
CA THR A 240 7.61 7.78 15.29
C THR A 240 9.10 7.87 14.92
N ALA A 241 9.59 9.07 14.61
CA ALA A 241 11.01 9.35 14.32
C ALA A 241 11.62 8.58 13.13
N VAL A 242 10.85 8.34 12.06
CA VAL A 242 11.38 7.76 10.81
C VAL A 242 12.15 8.83 10.05
N SER A 243 13.30 8.46 9.46
CA SER A 243 14.02 9.29 8.50
C SER A 243 13.05 9.84 7.44
N THR A 244 13.23 11.10 7.07
CA THR A 244 12.40 11.76 6.07
C THR A 244 13.25 12.20 4.89
N ILE A 245 12.61 12.63 3.81
CA ILE A 245 13.30 13.15 2.62
C ILE A 245 14.26 14.32 2.92
N SER A 246 14.09 15.02 4.05
CA SER A 246 15.03 16.09 4.45
C SER A 246 16.35 15.56 5.03
N ASN A 247 16.45 14.26 5.28
CA ASN A 247 17.66 13.62 5.81
C ASN A 247 18.47 12.90 4.72
N TRP A 248 17.97 12.86 3.48
CA TRP A 248 18.66 12.22 2.37
C TRP A 248 19.81 13.08 1.87
N SER A 249 20.94 12.45 1.58
CA SER A 249 22.09 13.06 0.91
C SER A 249 21.76 13.42 -0.53
N SER A 250 22.58 14.28 -1.14
CA SER A 250 22.41 14.64 -2.56
C SER A 250 22.46 13.42 -3.49
N ASN A 251 23.30 12.42 -3.17
CA ASN A 251 23.37 11.18 -3.97
C ASN A 251 22.08 10.35 -3.83
N GLU A 252 21.55 10.21 -2.63
CA GLU A 252 20.28 9.49 -2.38
C GLU A 252 19.09 10.16 -3.10
N ILE A 253 19.07 11.50 -3.12
CA ILE A 253 18.05 12.27 -3.86
C ILE A 253 18.14 11.98 -5.37
N LEU A 254 19.35 12.06 -5.94
CA LEU A 254 19.57 11.79 -7.37
C LEU A 254 19.18 10.36 -7.75
N GLU A 255 19.62 9.37 -6.98
CA GLU A 255 19.26 7.96 -7.19
C GLU A 255 17.75 7.75 -7.06
N PHE A 256 17.12 8.32 -6.03
CA PHE A 256 15.67 8.23 -5.85
C PHE A 256 14.91 8.78 -7.05
N GLU A 257 15.18 10.03 -7.43
CA GLU A 257 14.46 10.70 -8.51
C GLU A 257 14.65 9.95 -9.84
N HIS A 258 15.87 9.51 -10.13
CA HIS A 258 16.18 8.72 -11.31
C HIS A 258 15.38 7.41 -11.37
N GLU A 259 15.41 6.62 -10.30
CA GLU A 259 14.82 5.27 -10.28
C GLU A 259 13.28 5.30 -10.31
N VAL A 260 12.65 6.29 -9.66
CA VAL A 260 11.18 6.35 -9.58
C VAL A 260 10.53 7.10 -10.74
N ALA A 261 11.26 7.99 -11.43
CA ALA A 261 10.71 8.87 -12.46
C ALA A 261 9.77 8.18 -13.48
N PRO A 262 10.13 7.03 -14.09
CA PRO A 262 9.30 6.43 -15.13
C PRO A 262 7.90 6.04 -14.62
N VAL A 263 7.85 5.43 -13.43
CA VAL A 263 6.61 4.88 -12.88
C VAL A 263 5.86 5.91 -12.04
N ALA A 264 6.56 6.82 -11.37
CA ALA A 264 5.95 7.94 -10.67
C ALA A 264 5.20 8.85 -11.66
N THR A 265 5.80 9.17 -12.81
CA THR A 265 5.13 9.93 -13.88
C THR A 265 3.89 9.18 -14.38
N GLN A 266 4.01 7.88 -14.65
CA GLN A 266 2.89 7.06 -15.11
C GLN A 266 1.73 7.01 -14.11
N LEU A 267 2.03 6.97 -12.82
CA LEU A 267 1.03 6.91 -11.74
C LEU A 267 0.59 8.31 -11.27
N GLY A 268 1.12 9.39 -11.84
CA GLY A 268 0.80 10.76 -11.44
C GLY A 268 1.22 11.07 -10.00
N TYR A 269 2.42 10.66 -9.60
CA TYR A 269 3.07 11.07 -8.35
C TYR A 269 4.11 12.15 -8.63
N GLU A 270 4.09 13.21 -7.83
CA GLU A 270 5.25 14.08 -7.66
C GLU A 270 6.37 13.30 -6.96
N TYR A 271 7.57 13.40 -7.49
CA TYR A 271 8.75 12.68 -6.99
C TYR A 271 9.99 13.56 -6.89
N GLN A 272 9.98 14.77 -7.45
CA GLN A 272 11.10 15.69 -7.30
C GLN A 272 11.16 16.17 -5.84
N ILE A 273 12.27 15.90 -5.16
CA ILE A 273 12.43 16.19 -3.74
C ILE A 273 12.31 17.70 -3.47
N SER A 274 12.81 18.53 -4.38
CA SER A 274 12.63 19.98 -4.29
C SER A 274 11.15 20.41 -4.31
N SER A 275 10.32 19.77 -5.12
CA SER A 275 8.88 20.01 -5.21
C SER A 275 8.16 19.52 -3.95
N LEU A 276 8.46 18.30 -3.50
CA LEU A 276 7.89 17.71 -2.29
C LEU A 276 8.21 18.53 -1.02
N LEU A 277 9.44 19.05 -0.91
CA LEU A 277 9.83 19.92 0.21
C LEU A 277 9.07 21.26 0.19
N ARG A 278 8.87 21.86 -0.99
CA ARG A 278 8.05 23.08 -1.14
C ARG A 278 6.59 22.83 -0.76
N GLN A 279 5.99 21.73 -1.23
CA GLN A 279 4.62 21.35 -0.88
C GLN A 279 4.47 21.19 0.64
N LYS A 280 5.39 20.47 1.27
CA LYS A 280 5.38 20.29 2.74
C LYS A 280 5.52 21.61 3.49
N ALA A 281 6.35 22.53 3.01
CA ALA A 281 6.48 23.86 3.60
C ALA A 281 5.16 24.65 3.51
N SER A 282 4.51 24.66 2.33
CA SER A 282 3.22 25.33 2.15
C SER A 282 2.11 24.74 3.02
N THR A 283 2.03 23.41 3.15
CA THR A 283 1.04 22.76 4.01
C THR A 283 1.24 23.13 5.48
N ASN A 284 2.49 23.11 5.96
CA ASN A 284 2.80 23.49 7.33
C ASN A 284 2.47 24.96 7.64
N GLU A 285 2.65 25.86 6.67
CA GLU A 285 2.28 27.28 6.82
C GLU A 285 0.76 27.47 6.87
N GLN A 286 0.02 26.75 6.02
CA GLN A 286 -1.44 26.75 6.02
C GLN A 286 -2.00 26.22 7.34
N GLU A 287 -1.53 25.07 7.81
CA GLU A 287 -1.96 24.47 9.09
C GLU A 287 -1.70 25.42 10.27
N LYS A 288 -0.53 26.08 10.30
CA LYS A 288 -0.21 27.09 11.31
C LYS A 288 -1.14 28.31 11.25
N SER A 289 -1.50 28.74 10.04
CA SER A 289 -2.43 29.86 9.83
C SER A 289 -3.86 29.52 10.28
N GLU A 290 -4.33 28.33 9.94
CA GLU A 290 -5.64 27.81 10.35
C GLU A 290 -5.71 27.63 11.86
N ALA A 291 -4.69 27.05 12.49
CA ALA A 291 -4.59 26.90 13.93
C ALA A 291 -4.59 28.27 14.66
N LYS A 292 -3.86 29.26 14.14
CA LYS A 292 -3.89 30.63 14.68
C LYS A 292 -5.28 31.27 14.54
N THR A 293 -5.98 31.02 13.43
CA THR A 293 -7.34 31.54 13.20
C THR A 293 -8.35 30.89 14.14
N LEU A 294 -8.25 29.58 14.34
CA LEU A 294 -9.08 28.83 15.29
C LEU A 294 -8.87 29.33 16.72
N LEU A 295 -7.61 29.50 17.14
CA LEU A 295 -7.25 30.00 18.47
C LEU A 295 -7.77 31.43 18.71
N LYS A 296 -7.70 32.30 17.71
CA LYS A 296 -8.30 33.65 17.79
C LYS A 296 -9.82 33.58 17.95
N ARG A 297 -10.50 32.68 17.24
CA ARG A 297 -11.96 32.48 17.37
C ARG A 297 -12.35 31.94 18.74
N THR A 298 -11.63 30.95 19.27
CA THR A 298 -11.90 30.39 20.60
C THR A 298 -11.67 31.44 21.69
N ASN A 299 -10.58 32.22 21.60
CA ASN A 299 -10.31 33.31 22.56
C ASN A 299 -11.35 34.42 22.47
N GLY A 300 -11.83 34.74 21.26
CA GLY A 300 -12.93 35.68 21.05
C GLY A 300 -14.23 35.23 21.70
N LEU A 301 -14.58 33.94 21.55
CA LEU A 301 -15.76 33.35 22.18
C LEU A 301 -15.67 33.34 23.70
N SER A 302 -14.51 32.97 24.26
CA SER A 302 -14.29 33.00 25.72
C SER A 302 -14.42 34.42 26.29
N ASN A 303 -13.83 35.42 25.62
CA ASN A 303 -13.96 36.82 26.03
C ASN A 303 -15.40 37.34 25.92
N TRP A 304 -16.11 36.95 24.87
CA TRP A 304 -17.52 37.30 24.69
C TRP A 304 -18.39 36.68 25.79
N LEU A 305 -18.23 35.38 26.09
CA LEU A 305 -18.94 34.70 27.18
C LEU A 305 -18.66 35.36 28.53
N ALA A 306 -17.40 35.68 28.84
CA ALA A 306 -17.04 36.37 30.07
C ALA A 306 -17.72 37.75 30.19
N LYS A 307 -17.83 38.48 29.08
CA LYS A 307 -18.54 39.77 29.04
C LYS A 307 -20.05 39.61 29.26
N VAL A 308 -20.68 38.62 28.63
CA VAL A 308 -22.11 38.32 28.80
C VAL A 308 -22.42 37.96 30.25
N ILE A 309 -21.62 37.09 30.87
CA ILE A 309 -21.77 36.70 32.28
C ILE A 309 -21.70 37.94 33.19
N ARG A 310 -20.72 38.82 32.97
CA ARG A 310 -20.55 40.05 33.76
C ARG A 310 -21.75 41.00 33.64
N THR A 311 -22.27 41.20 32.43
CA THR A 311 -23.45 42.06 32.21
C THR A 311 -24.69 41.50 32.90
N LEU A 312 -24.89 40.18 32.88
CA LEU A 312 -26.01 39.55 33.57
C LEU A 312 -25.92 39.67 35.10
N THR A 313 -24.71 39.56 35.67
CA THR A 313 -24.51 39.76 37.12
C THR A 313 -24.71 41.21 37.57
N GLU A 314 -24.36 42.19 36.73
CA GLU A 314 -24.54 43.62 37.06
C GLU A 314 -26.01 44.07 36.97
N SER A 315 -26.86 43.41 36.16
CA SER A 315 -28.30 43.74 36.07
C SER A 315 -29.11 43.30 37.30
N ASP A 316 -28.75 42.19 37.96
CA ASP A 316 -29.46 41.69 39.14
C ASP A 316 -29.25 42.59 40.38
N GLU A 317 -28.08 43.22 40.51
CA GLU A 317 -27.80 44.16 41.61
C GLU A 317 -28.57 45.47 41.48
N SER A 318 -28.92 45.88 40.26
CA SER A 318 -29.67 47.12 40.01
C SER A 318 -31.19 47.01 40.27
N SER A 319 -31.72 45.78 40.37
CA SER A 319 -33.15 45.51 40.59
C SER A 319 -33.51 45.34 42.08
N SER A 320 -32.52 45.46 42.98
CA SER A 320 -32.67 45.24 44.43
C SER A 320 -32.55 46.54 45.25
N LYS A 321 -32.77 47.70 44.63
CA LYS A 321 -32.87 49.02 45.30
C LYS A 321 -34.20 49.67 45.00
#